data_AF-A0A2N3D4A7-F1
#
_entry.id   AF-A0A2N3D4A7-F1
#
_cell.length_a   1.000
_cell.length_b   1.000
_cell.length_c   1.000
_cell.angle_alpha   90.00
_cell.angle_beta   90.00
_cell.angle_gamma   90.00
#
_symmetry.space_group_name_H-M   'P 1'
#
loop_
_entity.id
_entity.type
_entity.pdbx_description
1 polymer ?
#
loop_
_entity_poly.entity_id
_entity_poly.type
_entity_poly.pdbx_seq_one_letter_code
_entity_poly.pdbx_strand_id
1 'polypeptide(L)'
;MLAMLAAAPASVVAQEMSPQADESVTIQGEPLPPLTDMPEGPEVEGMISARQGNQVQITTADGSPAVVAVTDATEIRSSGGFL
;
A
#
# COMPACT_ATOMS: atom_id res chain seq x y z
N MET A 1 -18.95 42.97 56.18
CA MET A 1 -20.25 42.29 55.96
C MET A 1 -20.05 41.35 54.79
N LEU A 2 -20.13 40.05 55.08
CA LEU A 2 -19.85 38.92 54.20
C LEU A 2 -20.95 38.84 53.13
N ALA A 3 -20.61 38.93 51.83
CA ALA A 3 -21.55 38.66 50.75
C ALA A 3 -21.25 37.27 50.18
N MET A 4 -22.04 36.31 50.66
CA MET A 4 -22.17 34.95 50.20
C MET A 4 -23.12 34.91 48.98
N LEU A 5 -22.79 34.02 48.03
CA LEU A 5 -23.73 33.19 47.27
C LEU A 5 -24.39 33.76 45.99
N ALA A 6 -23.91 33.28 44.85
CA ALA A 6 -24.71 32.44 43.94
C ALA A 6 -23.77 31.69 42.98
N ALA A 7 -23.32 30.49 43.36
CA ALA A 7 -22.82 29.54 42.39
C ALA A 7 -24.04 29.06 41.58
N ALA A 8 -24.22 29.60 40.38
CA ALA A 8 -25.20 29.07 39.45
C ALA A 8 -24.84 27.60 39.15
N PRO A 9 -25.82 26.69 39.02
CA PRO A 9 -25.54 25.36 38.54
C PRO A 9 -25.03 25.50 37.10
N ALA A 10 -23.73 25.36 36.90
CA ALA A 10 -23.16 25.15 35.58
C ALA A 10 -23.57 23.74 35.16
N SER A 11 -24.75 23.61 34.57
CA SER A 11 -25.17 22.38 33.90
C SER A 11 -24.17 22.09 32.80
N VAL A 12 -23.34 21.07 32.98
CA VAL A 12 -22.46 20.56 31.93
C VAL A 12 -23.34 19.79 30.95
N VAL A 13 -23.56 20.37 29.78
CA VAL A 13 -24.17 19.65 28.66
C VAL A 13 -23.08 18.80 28.02
N ALA A 14 -23.21 17.47 28.04
CA ALA A 14 -22.41 16.62 27.19
C ALA A 14 -22.83 16.91 25.74
N GLN A 15 -21.99 17.61 24.98
CA GLN A 15 -22.25 17.82 23.55
C GLN A 15 -22.19 16.46 22.88
N GLU A 16 -23.30 16.05 22.25
CA GLU A 16 -23.31 14.85 21.42
C GLU A 16 -22.29 15.06 20.29
N MET A 17 -21.29 14.18 20.24
CA MET A 17 -20.35 14.14 19.12
C MET A 17 -21.17 13.74 17.89
N SER A 18 -21.47 14.71 17.03
CA SER A 18 -22.08 14.45 15.73
C SER A 18 -21.17 13.47 14.99
N PRO A 19 -21.68 12.33 14.48
CA PRO A 19 -20.87 11.40 13.71
C PRO A 19 -20.26 12.19 12.55
N GLN A 20 -18.92 12.25 12.53
CA GLN A 20 -18.17 12.83 11.44
C GLN A 20 -18.66 12.14 10.17
N ALA A 21 -19.26 12.90 9.25
CA ALA A 21 -19.67 12.36 7.97
C ALA A 21 -18.45 11.69 7.32
N ASP A 22 -18.62 10.48 6.78
CA ASP A 22 -17.56 9.78 6.05
C ASP A 22 -16.98 10.71 4.98
N GLU A 23 -15.77 11.24 5.21
CA GLU A 23 -15.08 12.08 4.24
C GLU A 23 -14.68 11.20 3.06
N SER A 24 -15.48 11.25 2.00
CA SER A 24 -15.15 10.59 0.74
C SER A 24 -14.00 11.31 0.06
N VAL A 25 -12.78 10.83 0.27
CA VAL A 25 -11.58 11.30 -0.45
C VAL A 25 -11.58 10.65 -1.83
N THR A 26 -11.71 11.47 -2.88
CA THR A 26 -11.52 10.98 -4.25
C THR A 26 -10.05 11.13 -4.62
N ILE A 27 -9.38 10.00 -4.86
CA ILE A 27 -8.01 9.97 -5.39
C ILE A 27 -8.12 9.98 -6.92
N GLN A 28 -7.75 11.08 -7.57
CA GLN A 28 -7.52 11.11 -9.01
C GLN A 28 -6.05 10.76 -9.28
N GLY A 29 -5.80 9.72 -10.08
CA GLY A 29 -4.47 9.37 -10.55
C GLY A 29 -4.37 9.53 -12.07
N GLU A 30 -3.20 9.91 -12.54
CA GLU A 30 -2.84 9.93 -13.95
C GLU A 30 -2.65 8.51 -14.51
N PRO A 31 -2.89 8.31 -15.82
CA PRO A 31 -2.56 7.04 -16.46
C PRO A 31 -1.06 6.75 -16.34
N LEU A 32 -0.71 5.47 -16.16
CA LEU A 32 0.68 5.02 -16.13
C LEU A 32 1.39 5.39 -17.45
N PRO A 33 2.61 5.94 -17.39
CA PRO A 33 3.40 6.18 -18.59
C PRO A 33 3.84 4.85 -19.24
N PRO A 34 4.32 4.87 -20.48
CA PRO A 34 4.95 3.71 -21.10
C PRO A 34 6.08 3.14 -20.23
N LEU A 35 6.26 1.80 -20.24
CA LEU A 35 7.30 1.13 -19.44
C LEU A 35 8.72 1.66 -19.72
N THR A 36 8.99 2.14 -20.94
CA THR A 36 10.29 2.73 -21.33
C THR A 36 10.60 4.05 -20.64
N ASP A 37 9.56 4.73 -20.15
CA ASP A 37 9.67 6.04 -19.49
C ASP A 37 9.61 5.89 -17.96
N MET A 38 9.41 4.67 -17.47
CA MET A 38 9.43 4.35 -16.05
C MET A 38 10.87 4.19 -15.56
N PRO A 39 11.18 4.63 -14.32
CA PRO A 39 12.48 4.36 -13.73
C PRO A 39 12.68 2.85 -13.57
N GLU A 40 13.95 2.43 -13.61
CA GLU A 40 14.31 1.04 -13.36
C GLU A 40 13.86 0.62 -11.95
N GLY A 41 13.23 -0.56 -11.88
CA GLY A 41 12.80 -1.16 -10.62
C GLY A 41 13.96 -1.72 -9.81
N PRO A 42 13.70 -2.23 -8.59
CA PRO A 42 14.73 -2.88 -7.79
C PRO A 42 15.20 -4.18 -8.46
N GLU A 43 16.47 -4.50 -8.29
CA GLU A 43 17.02 -5.81 -8.62
C GLU A 43 16.55 -6.84 -7.57
N VAL A 44 16.06 -7.99 -8.03
CA VAL A 44 15.59 -9.08 -7.16
C VAL A 44 16.41 -10.32 -7.46
N GLU A 45 17.30 -10.68 -6.54
CA GLU A 45 18.11 -11.89 -6.61
C GLU A 45 17.45 -13.06 -5.86
N GLY A 46 17.49 -14.26 -6.44
CA GLY A 46 16.99 -15.46 -5.79
C GLY A 46 16.78 -16.63 -6.75
N MET A 47 16.08 -17.65 -6.26
CA MET A 47 15.70 -18.83 -7.04
C MET A 47 14.27 -18.69 -7.54
N ILE A 48 14.02 -18.91 -8.84
CA ILE A 48 12.65 -19.06 -9.35
C ILE A 48 12.06 -20.33 -8.75
N SER A 49 11.08 -20.15 -7.88
CA SER A 49 10.47 -21.20 -7.06
C SER A 49 9.12 -21.68 -7.62
N ALA A 50 8.41 -20.80 -8.34
CA ALA A 50 7.16 -21.13 -9.02
C ALA A 50 6.88 -20.17 -10.18
N ARG A 51 6.07 -20.62 -11.14
CA ARG A 51 5.53 -19.78 -12.22
C ARG A 51 4.05 -20.12 -12.45
N GLN A 52 3.21 -19.10 -12.52
CA GLN A 52 1.78 -19.26 -12.83
C GLN A 52 1.33 -18.14 -13.77
N GLY A 53 1.02 -18.50 -15.02
CA GLY A 53 0.69 -17.52 -16.06
C GLY A 53 1.80 -16.47 -16.23
N ASN A 54 1.44 -15.21 -16.00
CA ASN A 54 2.32 -14.04 -16.12
C ASN A 54 2.96 -13.62 -14.79
N GLN A 55 2.99 -14.51 -13.80
CA GLN A 55 3.63 -14.28 -12.51
C GLN A 55 4.76 -15.28 -12.27
N VAL A 56 5.88 -14.77 -11.80
CA VAL A 56 7.06 -15.54 -11.39
C VAL A 56 7.29 -15.28 -9.92
N GLN A 57 7.41 -16.36 -9.14
CA GLN A 57 7.78 -16.28 -7.73
C GLN A 57 9.27 -16.57 -7.56
N ILE A 58 9.98 -15.62 -6.98
CA ILE A 58 11.39 -15.70 -6.63
C ILE A 58 11.46 -15.91 -5.11
N THR A 59 12.13 -16.97 -4.68
CA THR A 59 12.51 -17.11 -3.26
C THR A 59 13.85 -16.40 -3.08
N THR A 60 13.85 -15.33 -2.29
CA THR A 60 15.03 -14.50 -2.02
C THR A 60 15.98 -15.19 -1.03
N ALA A 61 17.18 -14.65 -0.84
CA ALA A 61 18.21 -15.26 0.02
C ALA A 61 17.79 -15.44 1.49
N ASP A 62 16.88 -14.61 1.99
CA ASP A 62 16.28 -14.69 3.33
C ASP A 62 15.10 -15.69 3.41
N GLY A 63 14.75 -16.34 2.30
CA GLY A 63 13.64 -17.29 2.21
C GLY A 63 12.28 -16.65 1.96
N SER A 64 12.21 -15.32 1.82
CA SER A 64 10.96 -14.61 1.54
C SER A 64 10.50 -14.80 0.09
N PRO A 65 9.19 -14.84 -0.19
CA PRO A 65 8.69 -14.87 -1.56
C PRO A 65 8.57 -13.45 -2.14
N ALA A 66 9.14 -13.23 -3.31
CA ALA A 66 8.93 -12.06 -4.16
C ALA A 66 8.17 -12.48 -5.43
N VAL A 67 7.01 -11.87 -5.67
CA VAL A 67 6.19 -12.14 -6.86
C VAL A 67 6.37 -11.00 -7.85
N VAL A 68 6.80 -11.34 -9.06
CA VAL A 68 7.04 -10.38 -10.15
C VAL A 68 6.11 -10.70 -11.32
N ALA A 69 5.45 -9.67 -11.85
CA ALA A 69 4.68 -9.78 -13.08
C ALA A 69 5.62 -9.69 -14.30
N VAL A 70 5.43 -10.59 -15.25
CA VAL A 70 6.14 -10.59 -16.54
C VAL A 70 5.18 -10.20 -17.66
N THR A 71 5.70 -9.53 -18.68
CA THR A 71 4.95 -9.10 -19.86
C THR A 71 5.64 -9.59 -21.13
N ASP A 72 5.05 -9.33 -22.29
CA ASP A 72 5.68 -9.65 -23.59
C ASP A 72 6.99 -8.90 -23.82
N ALA A 73 7.23 -7.80 -23.09
CA ALA A 73 8.47 -7.06 -23.13
C ALA A 73 9.57 -7.65 -22.21
N THR A 74 9.26 -8.67 -21.41
CA THR A 74 10.22 -9.27 -20.46
C THR A 74 11.10 -10.30 -21.16
N GLU A 75 12.42 -10.12 -21.07
CA GLU A 75 13.38 -11.12 -21.52
C GLU A 75 13.73 -12.12 -20.41
N ILE A 76 13.57 -13.42 -20.66
CA ILE A 76 13.92 -14.48 -19.71
C ILE A 76 15.07 -15.31 -20.29
N ARG A 77 16.17 -15.41 -19.56
CA ARG A 77 17.38 -16.15 -19.96
C ARG A 77 17.63 -17.33 -19.03
N SER A 78 18.04 -18.48 -19.58
CA SER A 78 18.54 -19.64 -18.83
C SER A 78 19.97 -19.95 -19.23
N SER A 79 20.81 -20.29 -18.26
CA SER A 79 22.22 -20.64 -18.48
C SER A 79 22.51 -22.15 -18.39
N GLY A 80 21.51 -23.01 -18.11
CA GLY A 80 21.72 -24.45 -18.10
C GLY A 80 20.48 -25.30 -17.77
N GLY A 81 20.10 -26.18 -18.70
CA GLY A 81 19.13 -27.27 -18.47
C GLY A 81 17.66 -26.84 -18.41
N PHE A 82 16.78 -27.78 -18.79
CA PHE A 82 15.33 -27.64 -19.02
C PHE A 82 14.63 -26.58 -18.15
N LEU A 83 14.22 -25.48 -18.81
CA LEU A 83 13.05 -24.68 -18.41
C LEU A 83 11.82 -25.23 -19.14
#